data_AF-A0A238WBE2-F1
#
_entry.id   AF-A0A238WBE2-F1
#
_cell.length_a   1.000
_cell.length_b   1.000
_cell.length_c   1.000
_cell.angle_alpha   90.00
_cell.angle_beta   90.00
_cell.angle_gamma   90.00
#
_symmetry.space_group_name_H-M   'P 1'
#
loop_
_entity.id
_entity.type
_entity.pdbx_description
1 polymer ?
#
loop_
_entity_poly.entity_id
_entity_poly.type
_entity_poly.pdbx_seq_one_letter_code
_entity_poly.pdbx_strand_id
1 'polypeptide(L)'
;MSAGSSTTLWDRLKQHYGTGSGSSNHPHGGAHRASVYRKRVGEAIIEKYGLREDYPDWDERWSGVDRERAAVRDEEYALERRVSAFVREQPFLWVPLDDEPGADSDRRVLERNSIALLSNFDREPVDPRRTDWIGRHSRSRAIRESGLWNVDHADEQYDGGFLGLFADAVDDATPP
;
A
#
# COMPACT_ATOMS: atom_id res chain seq x y z
N MET A 1 -8.06 -14.70 1.14
CA MET A 1 -9.08 -13.66 0.88
C MET A 1 -10.06 -13.70 2.04
N SER A 2 -10.84 -12.66 2.33
CA SER A 2 -11.91 -12.81 3.33
C SER A 2 -13.04 -13.67 2.76
N ALA A 3 -13.72 -14.44 3.61
CA ALA A 3 -14.92 -15.17 3.20
C ALA A 3 -15.92 -14.21 2.52
N GLY A 4 -16.37 -14.54 1.31
CA GLY A 4 -17.33 -13.75 0.53
C GLY A 4 -16.77 -12.61 -0.35
N SER A 5 -15.45 -12.40 -0.42
CA SER A 5 -14.85 -11.41 -1.34
C SER A 5 -14.78 -11.96 -2.77
N SER A 6 -15.51 -11.37 -3.72
CA SER A 6 -15.46 -11.70 -5.15
C SER A 6 -14.23 -11.14 -5.89
N THR A 7 -13.43 -10.31 -5.22
CA THR A 7 -12.26 -9.64 -5.82
C THR A 7 -11.05 -10.57 -5.86
N THR A 8 -10.50 -10.79 -7.05
CA THR A 8 -9.29 -11.62 -7.21
C THR A 8 -8.02 -10.86 -6.78
N LEU A 9 -6.91 -11.59 -6.58
CA LEU A 9 -5.59 -10.98 -6.38
C LEU A 9 -5.24 -10.04 -7.55
N TRP A 10 -5.50 -10.47 -8.79
CA TRP A 10 -5.22 -9.67 -9.99
C TRP A 10 -6.03 -8.37 -10.04
N ASP A 11 -7.28 -8.39 -9.58
CA ASP A 11 -8.09 -7.17 -9.50
C ASP A 11 -7.50 -6.18 -8.49
N ARG A 12 -7.02 -6.68 -7.35
CA ARG A 12 -6.32 -5.85 -6.34
C ARG A 12 -5.00 -5.31 -6.88
N LEU A 13 -4.19 -6.13 -7.54
CA LEU A 13 -2.94 -5.71 -8.15
C LEU A 13 -3.17 -4.61 -9.20
N LYS A 14 -4.16 -4.79 -10.09
CA LYS A 14 -4.56 -3.76 -11.07
C LYS A 14 -4.97 -2.45 -10.39
N GLN A 15 -5.71 -2.53 -9.28
CA GLN A 15 -6.13 -1.37 -8.52
C GLN A 15 -4.93 -0.57 -7.98
N HIS A 16 -3.87 -1.25 -7.52
CA HIS A 16 -2.64 -0.60 -7.09
C HIS A 16 -1.81 -0.08 -8.27
N TYR A 17 -1.70 -0.87 -9.34
CA TYR A 17 -0.89 -0.56 -10.52
C TYR A 17 -1.37 0.70 -11.27
N GLY A 18 -2.64 1.06 -11.13
CA GLY A 18 -3.24 2.20 -11.81
C GLY A 18 -3.53 1.92 -13.28
N THR A 19 -3.97 2.95 -14.02
CA THR A 19 -4.40 2.80 -15.41
C THR A 19 -3.20 2.63 -16.36
N GLY A 20 -3.35 1.83 -17.42
CA GLY A 20 -2.31 1.67 -18.45
C GLY A 20 -2.23 2.84 -19.44
N SER A 21 -1.27 2.78 -20.37
CA SER A 21 -1.12 3.77 -21.46
C SER A 21 -2.32 3.82 -22.40
N GLY A 22 -3.02 2.70 -22.58
CA GLY A 22 -4.22 2.60 -23.44
C GLY A 22 -5.51 3.11 -22.82
N SER A 23 -5.48 3.71 -21.62
CA SER A 23 -6.69 4.29 -21.01
C SER A 23 -7.10 5.57 -21.76
N SER A 24 -8.33 5.62 -22.22
CA SER A 24 -8.91 6.83 -22.84
C SER A 24 -9.20 7.94 -21.82
N ASN A 25 -9.19 7.61 -20.53
CA ASN A 25 -9.45 8.53 -19.44
C ASN A 25 -8.29 8.42 -18.42
N HIS A 26 -7.50 9.49 -18.29
CA HIS A 26 -6.36 9.56 -17.36
C HIS A 26 -5.33 8.41 -17.48
N PRO A 27 -4.64 8.25 -18.62
CA PRO A 27 -3.63 7.21 -18.81
C PRO A 27 -2.46 7.32 -17.81
N HIS A 28 -1.96 6.18 -17.33
CA HIS A 28 -0.95 6.12 -16.27
C HIS A 28 -1.35 6.72 -14.91
N GLY A 29 -2.60 7.18 -14.73
CA GLY A 29 -3.14 7.61 -13.45
C GLY A 29 -3.51 6.45 -12.54
N GLY A 30 -4.50 6.66 -11.68
CA GLY A 30 -5.02 5.64 -10.76
C GLY A 30 -6.24 6.15 -10.00
N ALA A 31 -6.57 5.45 -8.91
CA ALA A 31 -7.71 5.79 -8.07
C ALA A 31 -7.35 5.61 -6.58
N HIS A 32 -6.71 6.63 -6.00
CA HIS A 32 -6.25 6.61 -4.61
C HIS A 32 -7.39 6.41 -3.61
N ARG A 33 -8.58 6.94 -3.89
CA ARG A 33 -9.76 6.75 -3.02
C ARG A 33 -10.22 5.29 -2.92
N ALA A 34 -9.78 4.43 -3.83
CA ALA A 34 -10.07 3.00 -3.80
C ALA A 34 -8.88 2.17 -3.24
N SER A 35 -7.74 2.80 -2.96
CA SER A 35 -6.51 2.11 -2.52
C SER A 35 -5.80 2.90 -1.43
N VAL A 36 -5.87 2.39 -0.19
CA VAL A 36 -5.21 3.01 0.98
C VAL A 36 -3.71 3.20 0.74
N TYR A 37 -3.06 2.26 0.07
CA TYR A 37 -1.64 2.38 -0.28
C TYR A 37 -1.38 3.60 -1.17
N ARG A 38 -2.13 3.74 -2.28
CA ARG A 38 -1.99 4.89 -3.20
C ARG A 38 -2.30 6.21 -2.50
N LYS A 39 -3.33 6.23 -1.65
CA LYS A 39 -3.69 7.40 -0.84
C LYS A 39 -2.52 7.86 0.01
N ARG A 40 -1.92 6.95 0.78
CA ARG A 40 -0.78 7.22 1.68
C ARG A 40 0.47 7.68 0.92
N VAL A 41 0.74 7.10 -0.25
CA VAL A 41 1.86 7.54 -1.11
C VAL A 41 1.63 8.97 -1.59
N GLY A 42 0.44 9.28 -2.11
CA GLY A 42 0.12 10.63 -2.59
C GLY A 42 0.13 11.67 -1.48
N GLU A 43 -0.39 11.32 -0.29
CA GLU A 43 -0.33 12.14 0.91
C GLU A 43 1.14 12.48 1.26
N ALA A 44 2.02 11.48 1.30
CA ALA A 44 3.44 11.72 1.58
C ALA A 44 4.14 12.59 0.51
N ILE A 45 3.73 12.48 -0.77
CA ILE A 45 4.22 13.36 -1.84
C ILE A 45 3.73 14.79 -1.64
N ILE A 46 2.44 14.99 -1.31
CA ILE A 46 1.86 16.30 -1.01
C ILE A 46 2.63 16.96 0.13
N GLU A 47 2.85 16.23 1.22
CA GLU A 47 3.56 16.69 2.40
C GLU A 47 5.01 17.06 2.11
N LYS A 48 5.74 16.22 1.36
CA LYS A 48 7.14 16.48 0.99
C LYS A 48 7.31 17.77 0.20
N TYR A 49 6.38 18.05 -0.72
CA TYR A 49 6.52 19.15 -1.70
C TYR A 49 5.61 20.35 -1.41
N GLY A 50 4.84 20.33 -0.33
CA GLY A 50 3.98 21.45 0.07
C GLY A 50 2.75 21.65 -0.83
N LEU A 51 2.21 20.60 -1.44
CA LEU A 51 1.18 20.67 -2.49
C LEU A 51 -0.26 20.64 -1.95
N ARG A 52 -0.48 21.07 -0.71
CA ARG A 52 -1.81 20.97 -0.07
C ARG A 52 -2.85 21.86 -0.75
N GLU A 53 -2.43 23.03 -1.22
CA GLU A 53 -3.30 23.96 -1.94
C GLU A 53 -3.65 23.43 -3.34
N ASP A 54 -2.74 22.69 -3.98
CA ASP A 54 -2.96 22.09 -5.30
C ASP A 54 -3.89 20.86 -5.25
N TYR A 55 -3.88 20.12 -4.12
CA TYR A 55 -4.64 18.87 -3.95
C TYR A 55 -5.47 18.87 -2.65
N PRO A 56 -6.41 19.82 -2.48
CA PRO A 56 -7.14 20.00 -1.23
C PRO A 56 -8.05 18.81 -0.88
N ASP A 57 -8.54 18.09 -1.88
CA ASP A 57 -9.51 16.98 -1.70
C ASP A 57 -8.87 15.59 -1.63
N TRP A 58 -7.53 15.48 -1.70
CA TRP A 58 -6.84 14.18 -1.80
C TRP A 58 -7.20 13.23 -0.65
N ASP A 59 -7.33 13.76 0.56
CA ASP A 59 -7.65 12.96 1.73
C ASP A 59 -9.16 12.69 1.92
N GLU A 60 -10.00 13.36 1.14
CA GLU A 60 -11.46 13.33 1.29
C GLU A 60 -12.10 12.12 0.61
N ARG A 61 -13.18 11.63 1.24
CA ARG A 61 -14.07 10.65 0.58
C ARG A 61 -14.94 11.39 -0.42
N TRP A 62 -15.40 10.71 -1.47
CA TRP A 62 -16.30 11.31 -2.46
C TRP A 62 -17.60 11.91 -1.90
N SER A 63 -18.02 11.50 -0.70
CA SER A 63 -19.19 12.07 0.00
C SER A 63 -18.90 13.41 0.69
N GLY A 64 -17.63 13.76 0.91
CA GLY A 64 -17.19 15.02 1.53
C GLY A 64 -16.75 16.07 0.51
N VAL A 65 -16.65 15.72 -0.77
CA VAL A 65 -16.22 16.62 -1.84
C VAL A 65 -17.45 17.28 -2.47
N ASP A 66 -17.59 18.59 -2.27
CA ASP A 66 -18.70 19.41 -2.80
C ASP A 66 -18.32 20.06 -4.15
N ARG A 67 -17.76 19.24 -5.05
CA ARG A 67 -17.31 19.65 -6.39
C ARG A 67 -17.61 18.54 -7.40
N GLU A 68 -17.62 18.88 -8.68
CA GLU A 68 -17.82 17.88 -9.73
C GLU A 68 -16.68 16.85 -9.73
N ARG A 69 -17.03 15.56 -9.65
CA ARG A 69 -16.03 14.47 -9.58
C ARG A 69 -15.07 14.43 -10.77
N ALA A 70 -15.53 14.85 -11.96
CA ALA A 70 -14.68 14.89 -13.15
C ALA A 70 -13.57 15.94 -12.99
N ALA A 71 -13.93 17.18 -12.62
CA ALA A 71 -12.96 18.25 -12.38
C ALA A 71 -11.91 17.88 -11.31
N VAL A 72 -12.34 17.31 -10.18
CA VAL A 72 -11.42 16.88 -9.11
C VAL A 72 -10.46 15.80 -9.60
N ARG A 73 -10.93 14.84 -10.42
CA ARG A 73 -10.07 13.81 -11.01
C ARG A 73 -9.05 14.40 -11.98
N ASP A 74 -9.46 15.37 -12.80
CA ASP A 74 -8.58 16.05 -13.76
C ASP A 74 -7.47 16.82 -13.02
N GLU A 75 -7.81 17.50 -11.92
CA GLU A 75 -6.85 18.19 -11.04
C GLU A 75 -5.85 17.21 -10.41
N GLU A 76 -6.34 16.13 -9.78
CA GLU A 76 -5.53 15.15 -9.06
C GLU A 76 -4.72 14.23 -9.97
N TYR A 77 -5.02 14.19 -11.27
CA TYR A 77 -4.42 13.27 -12.23
C TYR A 77 -2.89 13.34 -12.26
N ALA A 78 -2.32 14.53 -12.23
CA ALA A 78 -0.87 14.71 -12.25
C ALA A 78 -0.20 14.03 -11.03
N LEU A 79 -0.84 14.09 -9.86
CA LEU A 79 -0.39 13.42 -8.65
C LEU A 79 -0.61 11.91 -8.73
N GLU A 80 -1.77 11.46 -9.23
CA GLU A 80 -2.04 10.04 -9.48
C GLU A 80 -0.99 9.39 -10.40
N ARG A 81 -0.50 10.10 -11.41
CA ARG A 81 0.60 9.62 -12.26
C ARG A 81 1.91 9.46 -11.50
N ARG A 82 2.25 10.40 -10.61
CA ARG A 82 3.43 10.29 -9.75
C ARG A 82 3.32 9.13 -8.77
N VAL A 83 2.14 8.93 -8.19
CA VAL A 83 1.84 7.77 -7.32
C VAL A 83 1.98 6.47 -8.12
N SER A 84 1.44 6.41 -9.33
CA SER A 84 1.58 5.22 -10.20
C SER A 84 3.03 4.93 -10.56
N ALA A 85 3.83 5.93 -10.89
CA ALA A 85 5.26 5.74 -11.15
C ALA A 85 5.96 5.13 -9.92
N PHE A 86 5.75 5.72 -8.73
CA PHE A 86 6.32 5.22 -7.48
C PHE A 86 5.92 3.76 -7.21
N VAL A 87 4.61 3.44 -7.30
CA VAL A 87 4.09 2.09 -7.00
C VAL A 87 4.65 1.05 -7.98
N ARG A 88 4.83 1.41 -9.26
CA ARG A 88 5.35 0.51 -10.30
C ARG A 88 6.84 0.20 -10.18
N GLU A 89 7.60 1.08 -9.52
CA GLU A 89 9.03 0.87 -9.27
C GLU A 89 9.31 -0.04 -8.07
N GLN A 90 8.28 -0.39 -7.29
CA GLN A 90 8.48 -1.24 -6.12
C GLN A 90 8.62 -2.71 -6.52
N PRO A 91 9.60 -3.45 -5.96
CA PRO A 91 9.67 -4.88 -6.13
C PRO A 91 8.44 -5.55 -5.49
N PHE A 92 8.03 -6.68 -6.06
CA PHE A 92 6.91 -7.48 -5.56
C PHE A 92 7.31 -8.95 -5.53
N LEU A 93 7.03 -9.62 -4.41
CA LEU A 93 7.17 -11.06 -4.24
C LEU A 93 5.77 -11.67 -4.09
N TRP A 94 5.47 -12.67 -4.92
CA TRP A 94 4.29 -13.50 -4.74
C TRP A 94 4.63 -14.61 -3.74
N VAL A 95 3.86 -14.74 -2.67
CA VAL A 95 3.90 -15.91 -1.78
C VAL A 95 2.60 -16.73 -1.93
N PRO A 96 2.63 -17.91 -2.57
CA PRO A 96 1.44 -18.71 -2.80
C PRO A 96 0.99 -19.37 -1.50
N LEU A 97 -0.28 -19.15 -1.14
CA LEU A 97 -0.90 -19.74 0.05
C LEU A 97 -2.31 -20.19 -0.33
N ASP A 98 -2.46 -21.51 -0.46
CA ASP A 98 -3.73 -22.17 -0.72
C ASP A 98 -4.37 -22.61 0.60
N ASP A 99 -4.78 -21.61 1.38
CA ASP A 99 -5.46 -21.77 2.67
C ASP A 99 -6.92 -21.29 2.61
N GLU A 100 -7.80 -21.99 3.33
CA GLU A 100 -9.18 -21.55 3.48
C GLU A 100 -9.26 -20.26 4.30
N PRO A 101 -10.09 -19.28 3.91
CA PRO A 101 -10.29 -18.04 4.67
C PRO A 101 -10.70 -18.28 6.13
N GLY A 102 -9.90 -17.81 7.09
CA GLY A 102 -10.18 -17.98 8.51
C GLY A 102 -9.33 -17.09 9.43
N ALA A 103 -9.71 -17.03 10.71
CA ALA A 103 -8.95 -16.30 11.73
C ALA A 103 -7.54 -16.88 11.92
N ASP A 104 -7.41 -18.20 11.74
CA ASP A 104 -6.15 -18.95 11.86
C ASP A 104 -5.59 -19.36 10.49
N SER A 105 -6.00 -18.66 9.42
CA SER A 105 -5.50 -18.93 8.08
C SER A 105 -4.01 -18.56 7.97
N ASP A 106 -3.22 -19.42 7.34
CA ASP A 106 -1.77 -19.25 7.14
C ASP A 106 -1.44 -17.88 6.55
N ARG A 107 -2.28 -17.36 5.66
CA ARG A 107 -2.18 -16.02 5.09
C ARG A 107 -2.27 -14.93 6.13
N ARG A 108 -3.20 -15.04 7.09
CA ARG A 108 -3.34 -14.04 8.15
C ARG A 108 -2.19 -14.12 9.14
N VAL A 109 -1.75 -15.34 9.47
CA VAL A 109 -0.56 -15.57 10.30
C VAL A 109 0.66 -14.93 9.65
N LEU A 110 0.88 -15.19 8.35
CA LEU A 110 1.99 -14.62 7.60
C LEU A 110 1.89 -13.10 7.47
N GLU A 111 0.72 -12.54 7.12
CA GLU A 111 0.54 -11.09 6.98
C GLU A 111 0.89 -10.37 8.29
N ARG A 112 0.26 -10.77 9.40
CA ARG A 112 0.47 -10.16 10.72
C ARG A 112 1.93 -10.23 11.15
N ASN A 113 2.51 -11.42 11.14
CA ASN A 113 3.86 -11.64 11.64
C ASN A 113 4.93 -11.03 10.74
N SER A 114 4.72 -11.00 9.41
CA SER A 114 5.65 -10.34 8.49
C SER A 114 5.68 -8.83 8.71
N ILE A 115 4.52 -8.19 8.91
CA ILE A 115 4.46 -6.76 9.22
C ILE A 115 5.12 -6.48 10.58
N ALA A 116 4.77 -7.26 11.61
CA ALA A 116 5.34 -7.11 12.94
C ALA A 116 6.86 -7.34 12.97
N LEU A 117 7.38 -8.29 12.18
CA LEU A 117 8.82 -8.55 12.03
C LEU A 117 9.53 -7.39 11.32
N LEU A 118 8.98 -6.89 10.21
CA LEU A 118 9.62 -5.89 9.35
C LEU A 118 9.47 -4.45 9.87
N SER A 119 8.59 -4.22 10.85
CA SER A 119 8.36 -2.90 11.42
C SER A 119 9.50 -2.46 12.32
N ASN A 120 9.95 -1.22 12.13
CA ASN A 120 10.89 -0.53 13.03
C ASN A 120 10.20 0.32 14.10
N PHE A 121 8.87 0.21 14.24
CA PHE A 121 8.09 1.07 15.14
C PHE A 121 8.41 0.79 16.62
N ASP A 122 8.64 1.87 17.38
CA ASP A 122 8.96 1.87 18.83
C ASP A 122 10.04 0.84 19.25
N ARG A 123 11.03 0.59 18.39
CA ARG A 123 12.15 -0.34 18.63
C ARG A 123 13.44 0.11 17.93
N GLU A 124 14.57 -0.50 18.29
CA GLU A 124 15.83 -0.26 17.57
C GLU A 124 15.72 -0.82 16.14
N PRO A 125 15.91 0.00 15.09
CA PRO A 125 15.76 -0.45 13.71
C PRO A 125 16.82 -1.48 13.31
N VAL A 126 16.38 -2.65 12.83
CA VAL A 126 17.28 -3.68 12.29
C VAL A 126 17.63 -3.39 10.83
N ASP A 127 16.62 -3.02 10.03
CA ASP A 127 16.76 -2.64 8.63
C ASP A 127 16.01 -1.32 8.37
N PRO A 128 16.63 -0.18 8.70
CA PRO A 128 15.99 1.13 8.55
C PRO A 128 15.86 1.50 7.07
N ARG A 129 14.71 2.07 6.69
CA ARG A 129 14.52 2.61 5.35
C ARG A 129 15.54 3.71 5.06
N ARG A 130 16.00 3.75 3.81
CA ARG A 130 16.88 4.80 3.30
C ARG A 130 16.33 6.21 3.57
N THR A 131 17.24 7.19 3.61
CA THR A 131 16.91 8.59 3.94
C THR A 131 16.02 9.28 2.93
N ASP A 132 16.04 8.80 1.69
CA ASP A 132 15.23 9.27 0.56
C ASP A 132 13.85 8.61 0.48
N TRP A 133 13.51 7.68 1.38
CA TRP A 133 12.21 7.03 1.38
C TRP A 133 11.08 8.02 1.65
N ILE A 134 10.17 8.18 0.68
CA ILE A 134 9.08 9.16 0.71
C ILE A 134 8.15 9.01 1.92
N GLY A 135 8.00 7.80 2.48
CA GLY A 135 7.15 7.54 3.63
C GLY A 135 7.53 8.33 4.89
N ARG A 136 8.76 8.84 4.99
CA ARG A 136 9.21 9.76 6.06
C ARG A 136 8.42 11.07 6.10
N HIS A 137 7.76 11.43 5.01
CA HIS A 137 6.90 12.63 4.92
C HIS A 137 5.41 12.32 5.14
N SER A 138 5.01 11.07 5.38
CA SER A 138 3.61 10.75 5.70
C SER A 138 3.16 11.47 6.97
N ARG A 139 1.88 11.84 7.08
CA ARG A 139 1.31 12.41 8.32
C ARG A 139 1.16 11.34 9.40
N SER A 140 1.08 10.07 9.03
CA SER A 140 1.03 8.93 9.95
C SER A 140 2.38 8.69 10.64
N ARG A 141 2.42 8.84 11.97
CA ARG A 141 3.59 8.48 12.79
C ARG A 141 3.98 7.01 12.58
N ALA A 142 2.99 6.12 12.55
CA ALA A 142 3.19 4.69 12.36
C ALA A 142 3.92 4.40 11.04
N ILE A 143 3.58 5.06 9.94
CA ILE A 143 4.29 4.90 8.65
C ILE A 143 5.73 5.40 8.75
N ARG A 144 5.92 6.62 9.28
CA ARG A 144 7.25 7.23 9.37
C ARG A 144 8.23 6.38 10.19
N GLU A 145 7.76 5.85 11.31
CA GLU A 145 8.60 5.14 12.28
C GLU A 145 8.71 3.64 11.99
N SER A 146 7.65 2.98 11.50
CA SER A 146 7.74 1.56 11.11
C SER A 146 8.63 1.34 9.89
N GLY A 147 8.73 2.31 8.98
CA GLY A 147 9.34 2.07 7.67
C GLY A 147 8.43 1.33 6.68
N LEU A 148 7.14 1.15 7.03
CA LEU A 148 6.16 0.41 6.25
C LEU A 148 4.99 1.30 5.84
N TRP A 149 4.38 0.97 4.70
CA TRP A 149 3.13 1.61 4.27
C TRP A 149 1.91 1.04 4.97
N ASN A 150 1.99 -0.19 5.48
CA ASN A 150 0.95 -0.78 6.34
C ASN A 150 1.16 -0.31 7.79
N VAL A 151 0.07 -0.01 8.48
CA VAL A 151 0.07 0.38 9.89
C VAL A 151 -0.53 -0.69 10.78
N ASP A 152 -1.36 -1.57 10.21
CA ASP A 152 -1.97 -2.65 10.96
C ASP A 152 -0.87 -3.64 11.35
N HIS A 153 -0.82 -4.03 12.62
CA HIS A 153 0.21 -4.91 13.20
C HIS A 153 1.63 -4.32 13.29
N ALA A 154 1.85 -3.04 12.95
CA ALA A 154 3.18 -2.43 12.95
C ALA A 154 3.77 -2.25 14.36
N ASP A 155 2.93 -2.11 15.37
CA ASP A 155 3.27 -1.98 16.79
C ASP A 155 3.26 -3.32 17.54
N GLU A 156 2.98 -4.43 16.84
CA GLU A 156 2.91 -5.76 17.43
C GLU A 156 4.27 -6.48 17.43
N GLN A 157 4.34 -7.52 18.25
CA GLN A 157 5.44 -8.50 18.24
C GLN A 157 5.04 -9.69 17.37
N TYR A 158 5.99 -10.20 16.59
CA TYR A 158 5.79 -11.41 15.80
C TYR A 158 6.02 -12.66 16.66
N ASP A 159 5.34 -13.75 16.33
CA ASP A 159 5.59 -15.10 16.85
C ASP A 159 6.65 -15.78 15.98
N GLY A 160 7.80 -16.14 16.56
CA GLY A 160 8.90 -16.78 15.85
C GLY A 160 8.55 -18.10 15.16
N GLY A 161 7.48 -18.80 15.57
CA GLY A 161 6.99 -19.99 14.90
C GLY A 161 6.58 -19.76 13.45
N PHE A 162 6.20 -18.53 13.08
CA PHE A 162 5.79 -18.20 11.71
C PHE A 162 6.93 -18.30 10.69
N LEU A 163 8.19 -18.24 11.13
CA LEU A 163 9.34 -18.22 10.21
C LEU A 163 9.48 -19.50 9.40
N GLY A 164 9.11 -20.65 9.97
CA GLY A 164 9.06 -21.92 9.25
C GLY A 164 8.00 -21.88 8.14
N LEU A 165 6.78 -21.48 8.50
CA LEU A 165 5.68 -21.29 7.53
C LEU A 165 6.06 -20.31 6.42
N PHE A 166 6.78 -19.23 6.74
CA PHE A 166 7.21 -18.25 5.75
C PHE A 166 8.29 -18.79 4.82
N ALA A 167 9.26 -19.55 5.35
CA ALA A 167 10.29 -20.19 4.55
C ALA A 167 9.68 -21.19 3.55
N ASP A 168 8.81 -22.07 4.03
CA ASP A 168 8.13 -23.06 3.19
C ASP A 168 7.34 -22.38 2.05
N ALA A 169 6.58 -21.33 2.38
CA ALA A 169 5.77 -20.60 1.40
C ALA A 169 6.61 -19.82 0.37
N VAL A 170 7.82 -19.36 0.74
CA VAL A 170 8.74 -18.67 -0.18
C VAL A 170 9.48 -19.67 -1.07
N ASP A 171 9.84 -20.85 -0.55
CA ASP A 171 10.49 -21.88 -1.37
C ASP A 171 9.53 -22.43 -2.45
N ASP A 172 8.24 -22.47 -2.14
CA ASP A 172 7.19 -22.78 -3.12
C ASP A 172 6.91 -21.62 -4.09
N ALA A 173 7.41 -20.41 -3.81
CA ALA A 173 7.25 -19.27 -4.69
C ALA A 173 8.23 -19.36 -5.87
N THR A 174 7.70 -19.69 -7.05
CA THR A 174 8.49 -19.58 -8.28
C THR A 174 8.74 -18.10 -8.60
N PRO A 175 10.00 -17.66 -8.80
CA PRO A 175 10.29 -16.31 -9.27
C PRO A 175 9.61 -16.07 -10.64
N PRO A 176 9.08 -14.86 -10.90
CA PRO A 176 8.51 -14.52 -12.20
C PRO A 176 9.55 -14.48 -13.34
#